data_AF-A0A2V9GRM3-F1
#
_entry.id   AF-A0A2V9GRM3-F1
#
_cell.length_a   1.000
_cell.length_b   1.000
_cell.length_c   1.000
_cell.angle_alpha   90.00
_cell.angle_beta   90.00
_cell.angle_gamma   90.00
#
_symmetry.space_group_name_H-M   'P 1'
#
loop_
_entity.id
_entity.type
_entity.pdbx_description
1 polymer ?
#
loop_
_entity_poly.entity_id
_entity_poly.type
_entity_poly.pdbx_seq_one_letter_code
_entity_poly.pdbx_strand_id
1 'polypeptide(L)'
;MRGANTGEAATEAVMKAVLALVIIYVGTFFLVIQGAAPNPVQAAPQGATPVEGSAATPQANSSIDPAKEADIRSLMELVGVRDLVQDGANTAIEQSREKLLASVPNNDKGRAFVNVFAASYQKKFDVDEVTAQLVAVYDQHFTDDEIKGLLQFYGSPLGQKVAVEMPKISREIQAATRGASAKAAKDALAELKQQNPEMGQSARLGNGQGRWQQRRGQLRGQGQQTQQQTAQQQDPQ
;
A
#
# COMPACT_ATOMS: atom_id res chain seq x y z
N MET A 1 13.62 -41.20 -41.45
CA MET A 1 12.62 -40.76 -40.46
C MET A 1 13.32 -40.29 -39.18
N ARG A 2 13.46 -38.97 -38.97
CA ARG A 2 13.67 -38.35 -37.64
C ARG A 2 13.57 -36.83 -37.80
N GLY A 3 12.42 -36.27 -37.43
CA GLY A 3 12.14 -34.83 -37.62
C GLY A 3 10.94 -34.35 -36.81
N ALA A 4 10.81 -34.79 -35.55
CA ALA A 4 9.63 -34.49 -34.73
C ALA A 4 9.90 -33.98 -33.30
N ASN A 5 11.15 -33.74 -32.88
CA ASN A 5 11.44 -33.36 -31.48
C ASN A 5 11.95 -31.91 -31.29
N THR A 6 12.07 -31.11 -32.35
CA THR A 6 12.57 -29.73 -32.24
C THR A 6 11.48 -28.68 -31.99
N GLY A 7 10.20 -29.00 -32.25
CA GLY A 7 9.10 -28.06 -32.06
C GLY A 7 8.65 -27.89 -30.60
N GLU A 8 8.64 -28.98 -29.84
CA GLU A 8 8.13 -29.04 -28.46
C GLU A 8 9.06 -28.34 -27.45
N ALA A 9 10.38 -28.51 -27.62
CA ALA A 9 11.37 -27.83 -26.79
C ALA A 9 11.41 -26.30 -27.01
N ALA A 10 11.09 -25.84 -28.22
CA ALA A 10 11.03 -24.42 -28.54
C ALA A 10 9.79 -23.76 -27.91
N THR A 11 8.65 -24.46 -27.85
CA THR A 11 7.42 -23.95 -27.23
C THR A 11 7.54 -23.84 -25.70
N GLU A 12 8.21 -24.79 -25.05
CA GLU A 12 8.47 -24.76 -23.62
C GLU A 12 9.41 -23.60 -23.21
N ALA A 13 10.44 -23.34 -24.01
CA ALA A 13 11.36 -22.23 -23.79
C ALA A 13 10.68 -20.86 -23.96
N VAL A 14 9.80 -20.73 -24.96
CA VAL A 14 9.01 -19.51 -25.19
C VAL A 14 7.99 -19.29 -24.07
N MET A 15 7.31 -20.34 -23.61
CA MET A 15 6.33 -20.25 -22.51
C MET A 15 6.98 -19.89 -21.17
N LYS A 16 8.17 -20.42 -20.87
CA LYS A 16 8.97 -20.02 -19.70
C LYS A 16 9.46 -18.57 -19.78
N ALA A 17 9.81 -18.09 -20.97
CA ALA A 17 10.24 -16.71 -21.18
C ALA A 17 9.09 -15.70 -21.00
N VAL A 18 7.88 -16.03 -21.45
CA VAL A 18 6.67 -15.21 -21.23
C VAL A 18 6.30 -15.16 -19.74
N LEU A 19 6.39 -16.30 -19.04
CA LEU A 19 6.10 -16.36 -17.60
C LEU A 19 7.12 -15.55 -16.77
N ALA A 20 8.40 -15.55 -17.19
CA ALA A 20 9.44 -14.73 -16.57
C ALA A 20 9.21 -13.22 -16.81
N LEU A 21 8.72 -12.83 -18.00
CA LEU A 21 8.39 -11.44 -18.30
C LEU A 21 7.21 -10.92 -17.46
N VAL A 22 6.18 -11.74 -17.23
CA VAL A 22 5.02 -11.37 -16.39
C VAL A 22 5.44 -11.16 -14.92
N ILE A 23 6.33 -12.00 -14.39
CA ILE A 23 6.84 -11.87 -13.01
C ILE A 23 7.72 -10.61 -12.85
N ILE A 24 8.51 -10.26 -13.88
CA ILE A 24 9.35 -9.05 -13.87
C ILE A 24 8.48 -7.78 -14.02
N TYR A 25 7.38 -7.83 -14.76
CA TYR A 25 6.50 -6.67 -14.96
C TYR A 25 5.68 -6.33 -13.70
N VAL A 26 5.21 -7.33 -12.95
CA VAL A 26 4.50 -7.12 -11.67
C VAL A 26 5.44 -6.60 -10.57
N GLY A 27 6.74 -6.95 -10.62
CA GLY A 27 7.74 -6.51 -9.63
C GLY A 27 8.28 -5.09 -9.82
N THR A 28 8.14 -4.50 -11.01
CA THR A 28 8.80 -3.22 -11.35
C THR A 28 7.88 -1.99 -11.36
N PHE A 29 6.55 -2.16 -11.28
CA PHE A 29 5.63 -1.02 -11.52
C PHE A 29 5.05 -0.33 -10.26
N PHE A 30 5.44 -0.71 -9.04
CA PHE A 30 5.04 0.00 -7.81
C PHE A 30 6.07 1.03 -7.28
N LEU A 31 7.00 1.47 -8.12
CA LEU A 31 7.87 2.62 -7.82
C LEU A 31 7.86 3.65 -8.96
N VAL A 32 6.73 4.31 -9.17
CA VAL A 32 6.76 5.69 -9.69
C VAL A 32 6.19 6.62 -8.64
N ILE A 33 7.14 7.27 -7.99
CA ILE A 33 6.98 8.35 -7.04
C ILE A 33 6.23 9.49 -7.71
N GLN A 34 5.32 10.12 -6.96
CA GLN A 34 4.63 11.33 -7.35
C GLN A 34 5.62 12.44 -7.75
N GLY A 35 5.32 13.15 -8.83
CA GLY A 35 5.84 14.49 -9.08
C GLY A 35 6.65 14.67 -10.37
N ALA A 36 5.96 14.75 -11.50
CA ALA A 36 6.32 15.67 -12.58
C ALA A 36 5.12 15.82 -13.52
N ALA A 37 4.64 17.05 -13.69
CA ALA A 37 3.60 17.37 -14.65
C ALA A 37 4.05 16.97 -16.07
N PRO A 38 3.18 16.42 -16.93
CA PRO A 38 3.51 16.25 -18.33
C PRO A 38 3.34 17.61 -19.00
N ASN A 39 4.41 18.39 -19.09
CA ASN A 39 4.53 19.32 -20.20
C ASN A 39 4.99 18.51 -21.41
N PRO A 40 4.15 18.27 -22.43
CA PRO A 40 4.67 17.75 -23.68
C PRO A 40 5.57 18.83 -24.29
N VAL A 41 6.85 18.51 -24.52
CA VAL A 41 7.73 19.33 -25.35
C VAL A 41 7.19 19.22 -26.78
N GLN A 42 6.36 20.18 -27.15
CA GLN A 42 5.71 20.27 -28.44
C GLN A 42 6.67 20.95 -29.42
N ALA A 43 7.24 20.19 -30.34
CA ALA A 43 7.90 20.74 -31.52
C ALA A 43 6.82 21.33 -32.45
N ALA A 44 6.80 22.66 -32.58
CA ALA A 44 5.97 23.35 -33.56
C ALA A 44 6.45 23.02 -34.99
N PRO A 45 5.50 22.95 -35.94
CA PRO A 45 5.43 24.05 -36.90
C PRO A 45 4.07 24.74 -36.86
N GLN A 46 4.12 26.04 -37.11
CA GLN A 46 3.00 26.96 -37.19
C GLN A 46 2.10 26.64 -38.39
N GLY A 47 0.78 26.76 -38.19
CA GLY A 47 -0.16 27.08 -39.27
C GLY A 47 -1.46 26.26 -39.30
N ALA A 48 -2.43 26.62 -38.46
CA ALA A 48 -3.88 26.67 -38.72
C ALA A 48 -4.66 26.68 -37.39
N THR A 49 -5.50 27.70 -37.18
CA THR A 49 -6.50 27.78 -36.10
C THR A 49 -7.84 27.15 -36.58
N PRO A 50 -8.89 27.05 -35.73
CA PRO A 50 -9.34 25.80 -35.11
C PRO A 50 -10.68 25.34 -35.71
N VAL A 51 -10.93 24.03 -35.76
CA VAL A 51 -12.30 23.52 -35.94
C VAL A 51 -12.67 22.78 -34.68
N GLU A 52 -13.66 23.34 -33.99
CA GLU A 52 -14.41 22.70 -32.92
C GLU A 52 -14.85 21.31 -33.37
N GLY A 53 -14.20 20.29 -32.82
CA GLY A 53 -14.61 18.91 -32.93
C GLY A 53 -14.65 18.37 -31.51
N SER A 54 -15.86 18.29 -30.97
CA SER A 54 -16.22 17.61 -29.73
C SER A 54 -15.22 16.49 -29.39
N ALA A 55 -14.32 16.75 -28.45
CA ALA A 55 -13.60 15.71 -27.76
C ALA A 55 -14.62 15.07 -26.81
N ALA A 56 -15.49 14.24 -27.38
CA ALA A 56 -16.13 13.19 -26.62
C ALA A 56 -14.97 12.36 -26.06
N THR A 57 -14.68 12.55 -24.78
CA THR A 57 -14.08 11.49 -23.97
C THR A 57 -14.83 10.22 -24.32
N PRO A 58 -14.17 9.14 -24.78
CA PRO A 58 -14.77 7.83 -24.71
C PRO A 58 -14.88 7.52 -23.21
N GLN A 59 -15.95 7.99 -22.57
CA GLN A 59 -16.56 7.23 -21.48
C GLN A 59 -17.14 5.99 -22.14
N ALA A 60 -16.24 5.08 -22.49
CA ALA A 60 -16.59 3.72 -22.79
C ALA A 60 -16.96 3.10 -21.44
N ASN A 61 -18.22 3.25 -21.06
CA ASN A 61 -18.91 2.21 -20.31
C ASN A 61 -18.99 1.00 -21.24
N SER A 62 -17.84 0.39 -21.54
CA SER A 62 -17.79 -0.92 -22.15
C SER A 62 -18.26 -1.86 -21.07
N SER A 63 -19.48 -2.37 -21.19
CA SER A 63 -19.87 -3.54 -20.45
C SER A 63 -18.82 -4.61 -20.71
N ILE A 64 -18.22 -5.14 -19.65
CA ILE A 64 -17.24 -6.22 -19.73
C ILE A 64 -17.87 -7.40 -20.48
N ASP A 65 -17.11 -8.04 -21.36
CA ASP A 65 -17.60 -9.26 -22.02
C ASP A 65 -17.95 -10.32 -20.96
N PRO A 66 -19.15 -10.92 -20.97
CA PRO A 66 -19.57 -11.83 -19.91
C PRO A 66 -18.70 -13.08 -19.75
N ALA A 67 -18.07 -13.56 -20.82
CA ALA A 67 -17.17 -14.72 -20.73
C ALA A 67 -15.86 -14.31 -20.07
N LYS A 68 -15.28 -13.17 -20.50
CA LYS A 68 -14.08 -12.61 -19.86
C LYS A 68 -14.33 -12.28 -18.38
N GLU A 69 -15.50 -11.75 -18.04
CA GLU A 69 -15.88 -11.48 -16.65
C GLU A 69 -15.86 -12.74 -15.79
N ALA A 70 -16.47 -13.83 -16.29
CA ALA A 70 -16.49 -15.11 -15.60
C ALA A 70 -15.08 -15.72 -15.44
N ASP A 71 -14.24 -15.58 -16.47
CA ASP A 71 -12.86 -16.04 -16.43
C ASP A 71 -12.01 -15.22 -15.43
N ILE A 72 -12.20 -13.90 -15.37
CA ILE A 72 -11.56 -13.03 -14.35
C ILE A 72 -11.97 -13.45 -12.94
N ARG A 73 -13.27 -13.69 -12.70
CA ARG A 73 -13.77 -14.13 -11.39
C ARG A 73 -13.14 -15.46 -10.98
N SER A 74 -13.05 -16.41 -11.91
CA SER A 74 -12.40 -17.70 -11.69
C SER A 74 -10.91 -17.55 -11.37
N LEU A 75 -10.21 -16.63 -12.05
CA LEU A 75 -8.81 -16.34 -11.79
C LEU A 75 -8.62 -15.74 -10.40
N MET A 76 -9.47 -14.80 -10.01
CA MET A 76 -9.44 -14.18 -8.69
C MET A 76 -9.67 -15.19 -7.56
N GLU A 77 -10.54 -16.18 -7.79
CA GLU A 77 -10.75 -17.29 -6.86
C GLU A 77 -9.50 -18.17 -6.74
N LEU A 78 -8.90 -18.58 -7.85
CA LEU A 78 -7.68 -19.40 -7.86
C LEU A 78 -6.48 -18.73 -7.18
N VAL A 79 -6.35 -17.41 -7.34
CA VAL A 79 -5.26 -16.62 -6.75
C VAL A 79 -5.56 -16.23 -5.29
N GLY A 80 -6.80 -16.42 -4.81
CA GLY A 80 -7.19 -16.10 -3.44
C GLY A 80 -7.38 -14.60 -3.18
N VAL A 81 -7.86 -13.85 -4.17
CA VAL A 81 -8.06 -12.39 -4.05
C VAL A 81 -9.06 -12.05 -2.95
N ARG A 82 -10.10 -12.87 -2.75
CA ARG A 82 -11.07 -12.68 -1.67
C ARG A 82 -10.40 -12.69 -0.30
N ASP A 83 -9.53 -13.67 -0.06
CA ASP A 83 -8.78 -13.78 1.20
C ASP A 83 -7.83 -12.61 1.39
N LEU A 84 -7.20 -12.14 0.31
CA LEU A 84 -6.33 -10.96 0.34
C LEU A 84 -7.11 -9.69 0.73
N VAL A 85 -8.30 -9.48 0.17
CA VAL A 85 -9.19 -8.35 0.53
C VAL A 85 -9.62 -8.45 1.98
N GLN A 86 -10.00 -9.64 2.44
CA GLN A 86 -10.41 -9.87 3.83
C GLN A 86 -9.26 -9.64 4.82
N ASP A 87 -8.06 -10.14 4.54
CA ASP A 87 -6.84 -9.91 5.33
C ASP A 87 -6.47 -8.42 5.37
N GLY A 88 -6.61 -7.73 4.24
CA GLY A 88 -6.41 -6.29 4.14
C GLY A 88 -7.38 -5.50 5.01
N ALA A 89 -8.67 -5.85 4.96
CA ALA A 89 -9.70 -5.24 5.80
C ALA A 89 -9.46 -5.49 7.30
N ASN A 90 -9.04 -6.71 7.66
CA ASN A 90 -8.66 -7.09 9.03
C ASN A 90 -7.42 -6.32 9.52
N THR A 91 -6.47 -6.04 8.63
CA THR A 91 -5.31 -5.21 8.99
C THR A 91 -5.72 -3.74 9.15
N ALA A 92 -6.56 -3.22 8.25
CA ALA A 92 -7.03 -1.84 8.26
C ALA A 92 -7.89 -1.52 9.50
N ILE A 93 -8.73 -2.46 9.93
CA ILE A 93 -9.54 -2.29 11.14
C ILE A 93 -8.66 -2.26 12.39
N GLU A 94 -7.64 -3.11 12.51
CA GLU A 94 -6.73 -3.11 13.67
C GLU A 94 -5.91 -1.82 13.74
N GLN A 95 -5.43 -1.32 12.60
CA GLN A 95 -4.77 0.00 12.54
C GLN A 95 -5.72 1.13 12.94
N SER A 96 -6.98 1.06 12.51
CA SER A 96 -8.02 2.00 12.90
C SER A 96 -8.32 1.94 14.40
N ARG A 97 -8.35 0.72 14.98
CA ARG A 97 -8.53 0.50 16.42
C ARG A 97 -7.39 1.11 17.22
N GLU A 98 -6.14 0.91 16.82
CA GLU A 98 -4.97 1.50 17.48
C GLU A 98 -5.05 3.04 17.48
N LYS A 99 -5.37 3.64 16.34
CA LYS A 99 -5.54 5.09 16.21
C LYS A 99 -6.68 5.64 17.08
N LEU A 100 -7.80 4.92 17.16
CA LEU A 100 -8.92 5.31 18.01
C LEU A 100 -8.58 5.18 19.50
N LEU A 101 -7.90 4.10 19.91
CA LEU A 101 -7.45 3.92 21.30
C LEU A 101 -6.53 5.05 21.75
N ALA A 102 -5.76 5.64 20.84
CA ALA A 102 -4.90 6.78 21.14
C ALA A 102 -5.66 8.11 21.34
N SER A 103 -6.90 8.23 20.85
CA SER A 103 -7.69 9.46 20.91
C SER A 103 -8.85 9.42 21.90
N VAL A 104 -9.39 8.24 22.21
CA VAL A 104 -10.47 8.08 23.21
C VAL A 104 -9.92 8.02 24.64
N PRO A 105 -10.73 8.35 25.66
CA PRO A 105 -10.33 8.16 27.05
C PRO A 105 -9.91 6.71 27.35
N ASN A 106 -8.77 6.52 28.01
CA ASN A 106 -8.29 5.20 28.42
C ASN A 106 -9.07 4.67 29.63
N ASN A 107 -10.32 4.28 29.41
CA ASN A 107 -11.22 3.68 30.39
C ASN A 107 -12.14 2.66 29.70
N ASP A 108 -12.96 1.97 30.49
CA ASP A 108 -13.83 0.89 30.01
C ASP A 108 -14.78 1.37 28.90
N LYS A 109 -15.30 2.60 29.01
CA LYS A 109 -16.20 3.19 28.00
C LYS A 109 -15.48 3.45 26.68
N GLY A 110 -14.25 3.97 26.73
CA GLY A 110 -13.42 4.17 25.53
C GLY A 110 -13.09 2.85 24.83
N ARG A 111 -12.71 1.82 25.59
CA ARG A 111 -12.46 0.47 25.02
C ARG A 111 -13.72 -0.15 24.43
N ALA A 112 -14.86 -0.03 25.12
CA ALA A 112 -16.15 -0.50 24.60
C ALA A 112 -16.53 0.20 23.30
N PHE A 113 -16.33 1.52 23.21
CA PHE A 113 -16.57 2.29 21.98
C PHE A 113 -15.74 1.76 20.79
N VAL A 114 -14.43 1.53 20.99
CA VAL A 114 -13.56 1.00 19.93
C VAL A 114 -13.97 -0.42 19.51
N ASN A 115 -14.43 -1.25 20.44
CA ASN A 115 -14.96 -2.58 20.13
C ASN A 115 -16.24 -2.52 19.30
N VAL A 116 -17.17 -1.62 19.64
CA VAL A 116 -18.39 -1.39 18.87
C VAL A 116 -18.06 -0.85 17.47
N PHE A 117 -17.09 0.07 17.35
CA PHE A 117 -16.59 0.54 16.07
C PHE A 117 -16.10 -0.64 15.20
N ALA A 118 -15.28 -1.52 15.76
CA ALA A 118 -14.73 -2.64 15.01
C ALA A 118 -15.83 -3.62 14.55
N ALA A 119 -16.74 -4.00 15.45
CA ALA A 119 -17.88 -4.84 15.08
C ALA A 119 -18.77 -4.17 14.01
N SER A 120 -18.95 -2.85 14.08
CA SER A 120 -19.70 -2.08 13.09
C SER A 120 -18.99 -2.04 11.73
N TYR A 121 -17.67 -1.89 11.69
CA TYR A 121 -16.89 -1.92 10.46
C TYR A 121 -16.99 -3.30 9.79
N GLN A 122 -16.80 -4.39 10.54
CA GLN A 122 -16.91 -5.76 10.00
C GLN A 122 -18.28 -6.04 9.38
N LYS A 123 -19.36 -5.49 9.95
CA LYS A 123 -20.72 -5.61 9.38
C LYS A 123 -20.96 -4.76 8.14
N LYS A 124 -20.22 -3.66 7.98
CA LYS A 124 -20.40 -2.71 6.88
C LYS A 124 -19.44 -2.97 5.71
N PHE A 125 -18.35 -3.66 5.96
CA PHE A 125 -17.37 -3.99 4.93
C PHE A 125 -17.88 -5.14 4.08
N ASP A 126 -18.17 -4.85 2.82
CA ASP A 126 -18.60 -5.83 1.83
C ASP A 126 -17.42 -6.26 0.96
N VAL A 127 -16.99 -7.51 1.15
CA VAL A 127 -15.91 -8.11 0.37
C VAL A 127 -16.33 -8.32 -1.10
N ASP A 128 -17.61 -8.62 -1.34
CA ASP A 128 -18.14 -8.88 -2.67
C ASP A 128 -18.19 -7.61 -3.51
N GLU A 129 -18.52 -6.47 -2.89
CA GLU A 129 -18.46 -5.16 -3.53
C GLU A 129 -17.03 -4.83 -4.01
N VAL A 130 -16.03 -5.01 -3.15
CA VAL A 130 -14.62 -4.78 -3.51
C VAL A 130 -14.17 -5.75 -4.60
N THR A 131 -14.53 -7.03 -4.49
CA THR A 131 -14.21 -8.05 -5.48
C THR A 131 -14.83 -7.72 -6.84
N ALA A 132 -16.08 -7.22 -6.87
CA ALA A 132 -16.72 -6.77 -8.10
C ALA A 132 -16.00 -5.58 -8.75
N GLN A 133 -15.51 -4.62 -7.96
CA GLN A 133 -14.70 -3.51 -8.48
C GLN A 133 -13.37 -3.99 -9.07
N LEU A 134 -12.75 -4.99 -8.44
CA LEU A 134 -11.49 -5.57 -8.93
C LEU A 134 -11.65 -6.28 -10.28
N VAL A 135 -12.83 -6.81 -10.61
CA VAL A 135 -13.08 -7.39 -11.94
C VAL A 135 -12.82 -6.37 -13.05
N ALA A 136 -13.30 -5.13 -12.88
CA ALA A 136 -13.06 -4.05 -13.84
C ALA A 136 -11.57 -3.69 -13.93
N VAL A 137 -10.83 -3.75 -12.82
CA VAL A 137 -9.38 -3.52 -12.81
C VAL A 137 -8.67 -4.59 -13.64
N TYR A 138 -9.01 -5.86 -13.47
CA TYR A 138 -8.42 -6.94 -14.28
C TYR A 138 -8.79 -6.82 -15.76
N ASP A 139 -10.05 -6.49 -16.07
CA ASP A 139 -10.51 -6.29 -17.45
C ASP A 139 -9.72 -5.20 -18.18
N GLN A 140 -9.39 -4.10 -17.48
CA GLN A 140 -8.59 -2.99 -18.00
C GLN A 140 -7.12 -3.35 -18.24
N HIS A 141 -6.57 -4.30 -17.48
CA HIS A 141 -5.14 -4.60 -17.50
C HIS A 141 -4.75 -5.83 -18.29
N PHE A 142 -5.69 -6.76 -18.52
CA PHE A 142 -5.44 -8.00 -19.23
C PHE A 142 -6.43 -8.19 -20.37
N THR A 143 -5.95 -8.72 -21.49
CA THR A 143 -6.78 -9.21 -22.57
C THR A 143 -7.47 -10.53 -22.19
N ASP A 144 -8.50 -10.93 -22.94
CA ASP A 144 -9.20 -12.20 -22.73
C ASP A 144 -8.25 -13.41 -22.84
N ASP A 145 -7.38 -13.43 -23.86
CA ASP A 145 -6.39 -14.49 -24.05
C ASP A 145 -5.36 -14.55 -22.91
N GLU A 146 -4.96 -13.41 -22.34
CA GLU A 146 -4.07 -13.37 -21.18
C GLU A 146 -4.75 -13.88 -19.91
N ILE A 147 -6.03 -13.54 -19.68
CA ILE A 147 -6.80 -14.09 -18.55
C ILE A 147 -6.90 -15.61 -18.69
N LYS A 148 -7.19 -16.14 -19.88
CA LYS A 148 -7.23 -17.59 -20.13
C LYS A 148 -5.86 -18.25 -19.92
N GLY A 149 -4.78 -17.61 -20.36
CA GLY A 149 -3.41 -18.07 -20.10
C GLY A 149 -3.08 -18.11 -18.60
N LEU A 150 -3.50 -17.10 -17.84
CA LEU A 150 -3.32 -17.05 -16.39
C LEU A 150 -4.15 -18.15 -15.70
N LEU A 151 -5.39 -18.39 -16.13
CA LEU A 151 -6.22 -19.49 -15.63
C LEU A 151 -5.56 -20.85 -15.85
N GLN A 152 -5.01 -21.09 -17.05
CA GLN A 152 -4.27 -22.32 -17.35
C GLN A 152 -3.05 -22.48 -16.44
N PHE A 153 -2.28 -21.40 -16.26
CA PHE A 153 -1.12 -21.43 -15.38
C PHE A 153 -1.52 -21.71 -13.93
N TYR A 154 -2.41 -20.92 -13.34
CA TYR A 154 -2.84 -21.06 -11.94
C TYR A 154 -3.65 -22.34 -11.67
N GLY A 155 -4.24 -22.94 -12.70
CA GLY A 155 -4.84 -24.27 -12.63
C GLY A 155 -3.82 -25.42 -12.59
N SER A 156 -2.56 -25.19 -12.99
CA SER A 156 -1.51 -26.20 -12.94
C SER A 156 -0.97 -26.43 -11.51
N PRO A 157 -0.36 -27.60 -11.21
CA PRO A 157 0.23 -27.85 -9.88
C PRO A 157 1.29 -26.80 -9.47
N LEU A 158 2.06 -26.30 -10.44
CA LEU A 158 3.04 -25.25 -10.17
C LEU A 158 2.35 -23.90 -9.90
N GLY A 159 1.37 -23.51 -10.71
CA GLY A 159 0.64 -22.26 -10.52
C GLY A 159 -0.13 -22.20 -9.21
N GLN A 160 -0.77 -23.31 -8.79
CA GLN A 160 -1.40 -23.41 -7.47
C GLN A 160 -0.38 -23.23 -6.33
N LYS A 161 0.80 -23.86 -6.45
CA LYS A 161 1.89 -23.64 -5.48
C LYS A 161 2.32 -22.18 -5.44
N VAL A 162 2.44 -21.53 -6.60
CA VAL A 162 2.78 -20.10 -6.70
C VAL A 162 1.71 -19.24 -6.03
N ALA A 163 0.42 -19.46 -6.28
CA ALA A 163 -0.68 -18.73 -5.65
C ALA A 163 -0.62 -18.80 -4.11
N VAL A 164 -0.29 -19.97 -3.56
CA VAL A 164 -0.21 -20.20 -2.11
C VAL A 164 1.08 -19.65 -1.48
N GLU A 165 2.22 -19.81 -2.15
CA GLU A 165 3.53 -19.48 -1.57
C GLU A 165 3.93 -18.02 -1.77
N MET A 166 3.55 -17.37 -2.88
CA MET A 166 3.94 -15.97 -3.14
C MET A 166 3.49 -14.98 -2.07
N PRO A 167 2.25 -15.05 -1.52
CA PRO A 167 1.87 -14.20 -0.40
C PRO A 167 2.74 -14.43 0.85
N LYS A 168 3.14 -15.68 1.13
CA LYS A 168 4.00 -16.01 2.28
C LYS A 168 5.41 -15.45 2.09
N ILE A 169 5.99 -15.67 0.91
CA ILE A 169 7.29 -15.12 0.51
C ILE A 169 7.28 -13.59 0.63
N SER A 170 6.22 -12.93 0.15
CA SER A 170 6.07 -11.47 0.29
C SER A 170 6.06 -11.02 1.76
N ARG A 171 5.36 -11.74 2.65
CA ARG A 171 5.35 -11.46 4.09
C ARG A 171 6.74 -11.62 4.73
N GLU A 172 7.49 -12.65 4.33
CA GLU A 172 8.86 -12.89 4.78
C GLU A 172 9.82 -11.79 4.31
N ILE A 173 9.74 -11.39 3.02
CA ILE A 173 10.52 -10.28 2.46
C ILE A 173 10.25 -8.99 3.24
N GLN A 174 8.98 -8.67 3.51
CA GLN A 174 8.63 -7.50 4.31
C GLN A 174 9.18 -7.57 5.74
N ALA A 175 9.16 -8.75 6.38
CA ALA A 175 9.72 -8.94 7.71
C ALA A 175 11.25 -8.75 7.73
N ALA A 176 11.95 -9.36 6.77
CA ALA A 176 13.39 -9.18 6.58
C ALA A 176 13.75 -7.72 6.34
N THR A 177 12.98 -7.02 5.49
CA THR A 177 13.17 -5.61 5.18
C THR A 177 13.01 -4.74 6.43
N ARG A 178 11.92 -4.91 7.20
CA ARG A 178 11.72 -4.19 8.47
C ARG A 178 12.86 -4.43 9.45
N GLY A 179 13.36 -5.66 9.56
CA GLY A 179 14.50 -6.01 10.40
C GLY A 179 15.78 -5.27 10.00
N ALA A 180 16.13 -5.33 8.71
CA ALA A 180 17.29 -4.64 8.16
C ALA A 180 17.19 -3.12 8.32
N SER A 181 16.03 -2.53 7.98
CA SER A 181 15.79 -1.08 8.14
C SER A 181 15.86 -0.64 9.60
N ALA A 182 15.31 -1.42 10.54
CA ALA A 182 15.37 -1.10 11.96
C ALA A 182 16.81 -1.16 12.50
N LYS A 183 17.63 -2.11 12.03
CA LYS A 183 19.05 -2.17 12.35
C LYS A 183 19.79 -0.94 11.81
N ALA A 184 19.62 -0.64 10.51
CA ALA A 184 20.26 0.51 9.87
C ALA A 184 19.91 1.83 10.58
N ALA A 185 18.64 2.03 10.95
CA ALA A 185 18.21 3.21 11.69
C ALA A 185 18.87 3.34 13.08
N LYS A 186 19.01 2.22 13.80
CA LYS A 186 19.67 2.19 15.12
C LYS A 186 21.16 2.52 15.00
N ASP A 187 21.84 1.91 14.03
CA ASP A 187 23.28 2.10 13.81
C ASP A 187 23.54 3.57 13.42
N ALA A 188 22.77 4.13 12.48
CA ALA A 188 22.85 5.54 12.08
C ALA A 188 22.57 6.50 13.25
N LEU A 189 21.57 6.21 14.08
CA LEU A 189 21.30 7.04 15.26
C LEU A 189 22.45 6.96 16.28
N ALA A 190 23.07 5.80 16.47
CA ALA A 190 24.20 5.65 17.39
C ALA A 190 25.40 6.50 16.94
N GLU A 191 25.72 6.49 15.64
CA GLU A 191 26.76 7.33 15.06
C GLU A 191 26.46 8.83 15.23
N LEU A 192 25.24 9.25 14.90
CA LEU A 192 24.83 10.66 15.05
C LEU A 192 24.87 11.13 16.51
N LYS A 193 24.56 10.27 17.47
CA LYS A 193 24.67 10.58 18.91
C LYS A 193 26.10 10.83 19.35
N GLN A 194 27.06 10.09 18.81
CA GLN A 194 28.48 10.29 19.10
C GLN A 194 28.99 11.61 18.48
N GLN A 195 28.56 11.91 17.26
CA GLN A 195 28.95 13.14 16.55
C GLN A 195 28.29 14.40 17.12
N ASN A 196 27.07 14.28 17.64
CA ASN A 196 26.29 15.42 18.16
C ASN A 196 25.72 15.10 19.56
N PRO A 197 26.55 15.12 20.62
CA PRO A 197 26.13 14.71 21.96
C PRO A 197 24.95 15.50 22.53
N GLU A 198 24.85 16.80 22.21
CA GLU A 198 23.77 17.68 22.65
C GLU A 198 22.41 17.22 22.09
N MET A 199 22.33 17.04 20.77
CA MET A 199 21.12 16.56 20.10
C MET A 199 20.85 15.08 20.40
N GLY A 200 21.91 14.30 20.58
CA GLY A 200 21.87 12.85 20.79
C GLY A 200 21.20 12.41 22.09
N GLN A 201 21.29 13.21 23.16
CA GLN A 201 20.61 12.94 24.44
C GLN A 201 19.08 12.90 24.30
N SER A 202 18.53 13.72 23.39
CA SER A 202 17.09 13.84 23.16
C SER A 202 16.55 12.91 22.06
N ALA A 203 17.43 12.36 21.21
CA ALA A 203 17.05 11.60 20.03
C ALA A 203 16.70 10.12 20.37
N ARG A 204 15.52 9.67 19.91
CA ARG A 204 14.98 8.31 20.13
C ARG A 204 14.20 7.86 18.90
N LEU A 205 14.32 6.59 18.53
CA LEU A 205 13.47 5.96 17.51
C LEU A 205 12.22 5.39 18.21
N GLY A 206 11.05 5.98 17.96
CA GLY A 206 9.77 5.55 18.55
C GLY A 206 8.69 6.62 18.50
N ASN A 207 7.43 6.24 18.79
CA ASN A 207 6.30 7.17 18.79
C ASN A 207 6.54 8.30 19.79
N GLY A 208 6.59 9.53 19.28
CA GLY A 208 6.98 10.76 19.99
C GLY A 208 6.03 11.22 21.10
N GLN A 209 5.30 10.32 21.75
CA GLN A 209 4.36 10.60 22.84
C GLN A 209 5.06 11.30 24.03
N GLY A 210 6.34 11.00 24.25
CA GLY A 210 7.16 11.69 25.26
C GLY A 210 7.44 13.17 24.95
N ARG A 211 7.46 13.60 23.67
CA ARG A 211 7.72 15.01 23.30
C ARG A 211 6.56 15.93 23.69
N TRP A 212 5.32 15.43 23.73
CA TRP A 212 4.16 16.22 24.15
C TRP A 212 4.07 16.41 25.67
N GLN A 213 4.52 15.44 26.47
CA GLN A 213 4.58 15.59 27.93
C GLN A 213 5.73 16.51 28.35
N GLN A 214 6.89 16.41 27.70
CA GLN A 214 8.06 17.24 28.03
C GLN A 214 7.83 18.72 27.67
N ARG A 215 7.19 19.00 26.51
CA ARG A 215 6.83 20.37 26.10
C ARG A 215 5.75 21.00 27.01
N ARG A 216 4.78 20.19 27.49
CA ARG A 216 3.78 20.65 28.48
C ARG A 216 4.39 20.94 29.84
N GLY A 217 5.37 20.14 30.28
CA GLY A 217 6.10 20.39 31.53
C GLY A 217 6.89 21.70 31.50
N GLN A 218 7.57 22.00 30.40
CA GLN A 218 8.32 23.24 30.20
C GLN A 218 7.43 24.50 30.17
N LEU A 219 6.27 24.42 29.51
CA LEU A 219 5.30 25.53 29.47
C LEU A 219 4.69 25.83 30.87
N ARG A 220 4.47 24.81 31.70
CA ARG A 220 4.03 24.99 33.10
C ARG A 220 5.10 25.60 34.00
N GLY A 221 6.36 25.20 33.82
CA GLY A 221 7.49 25.74 34.59
C GLY A 221 7.75 27.23 34.30
N GLN A 222 7.63 27.65 33.04
CA GLN A 222 7.78 29.07 32.67
C GLN A 222 6.64 29.93 33.23
N GLY A 223 5.38 29.46 33.19
CA GLY A 223 4.24 30.19 33.76
C GLY A 223 4.35 30.43 35.27
N GLN A 224 4.94 29.50 36.02
CA GLN A 224 5.19 29.67 37.47
C GLN A 224 6.31 30.67 37.78
N GLN A 225 7.38 30.69 36.98
CA GLN A 225 8.48 31.65 37.16
C GLN A 225 8.05 33.08 36.82
N THR A 226 7.27 33.29 35.74
CA THR A 226 6.78 34.62 35.37
C THR A 226 5.82 35.19 36.42
N GLN A 227 5.02 34.35 37.06
CA GLN A 227 4.07 34.75 38.10
C GLN A 227 4.74 35.07 39.45
N GLN A 228 5.85 34.40 39.80
CA GLN A 228 6.65 34.75 40.98
C GLN A 228 7.45 36.05 40.79
N GLN A 229 7.95 36.33 39.58
CA GLN A 229 8.65 37.59 39.29
C GLN A 229 7.70 38.80 39.26
N THR A 230 6.47 38.66 38.77
CA THR A 230 5.49 39.75 38.82
C THR A 230 4.97 40.02 40.23
N ALA A 231 4.87 39.00 41.08
CA ALA A 231 4.48 39.17 42.49
C ALA A 231 5.57 39.82 43.36
N GLN A 232 6.86 39.65 43.04
CA GLN A 232 7.97 40.30 43.77
C GLN A 232 8.26 41.74 43.33
N GLN A 233 7.74 42.18 42.18
CA GLN A 233 8.00 43.52 41.63
C GLN A 233 6.89 44.54 41.92
N GLN A 234 5.79 44.12 42.56
CA GLN A 234 4.63 44.97 42.88
C GLN A 234 4.62 45.53 44.32
N ASP A 235 5.70 45.36 45.08
CA ASP A 235 5.80 45.95 46.42
C ASP A 235 6.98 46.93 46.51
N PRO A 236 6.85 48.18 46.02
CA PRO A 236 7.58 49.31 46.54
C PRO A 236 6.73 50.06 47.58
N GLN A 237 7.39 50.33 48.72
CA GLN A 237 6.89 51.09 49.87
C GLN A 237 6.23 52.43 49.51
#